data_AF-A0A0K3AUW5-F1
#
_entry.id   AF-A0A0K3AUW5-F1
#
_cell.length_a   1.000
_cell.length_b   1.000
_cell.length_c   1.000
_cell.angle_alpha   90.00
_cell.angle_beta   90.00
_cell.angle_gamma   90.00
#
_symmetry.space_group_name_H-M   'P 1'
#
loop_
_entity.id
_entity.type
_entity.pdbx_description
1 polymer ?
#
loop_
_entity_poly.entity_id
_entity_poly.type
_entity_poly.pdbx_seq_one_letter_code
_entity_poly.pdbx_strand_id
1 'polypeptide(L)'
;MIFLGICDICSTFVHSITTGIFGIMGVVYCDFPLVIFILGSLGLGSWMGCCVSSIVLAVIRAGDVDSNRWIMRIFDGLKIYIVLGICLAYFLITIFLVKPVVFNENYSSWFTDPGLGHDVYDMLIFIAHFGWQCSSGAVCVVYLTLNNSIRQTVKKLFCTPPVSTVPSNMFTVVI
;
A
#
# COMPACT_ATOMS: atom_id res chain seq x y z
N MET A 1 7.42 3.41 -9.26
CA MET A 1 6.03 2.98 -9.54
C MET A 1 5.97 1.51 -9.97
N ILE A 2 6.86 1.01 -10.85
CA ILE A 2 6.89 -0.41 -11.26
C ILE A 2 7.03 -1.37 -10.07
N PHE A 3 7.97 -1.11 -9.15
CA PHE A 3 8.19 -1.95 -7.96
C PHE A 3 6.94 -2.08 -7.08
N LEU A 4 6.26 -0.98 -6.81
CA LEU A 4 5.00 -0.98 -6.06
C LEU A 4 3.95 -1.85 -6.75
N GLY A 5 3.78 -1.71 -8.07
CA GLY A 5 2.82 -2.52 -8.83
C GLY A 5 3.11 -4.00 -8.77
N ILE A 6 4.39 -4.41 -8.82
CA ILE A 6 4.78 -5.82 -8.68
C ILE A 6 4.41 -6.34 -7.28
N CYS A 7 4.74 -5.60 -6.21
CA CYS A 7 4.39 -5.98 -4.85
C CYS A 7 2.87 -6.06 -4.64
N ASP A 8 2.10 -5.17 -5.26
CA ASP A 8 0.64 -5.10 -5.12
C ASP A 8 -0.07 -6.26 -5.85
N ILE A 9 0.44 -6.65 -7.02
CA ILE A 9 -0.02 -7.86 -7.73
C ILE A 9 0.24 -9.11 -6.90
N CYS A 10 1.44 -9.24 -6.31
CA CYS A 10 1.77 -10.37 -5.43
C CYS A 10 0.86 -10.40 -4.19
N SER A 11 0.66 -9.26 -3.53
CA SER A 11 -0.21 -9.14 -2.36
C SER A 11 -1.65 -9.51 -2.69
N THR A 12 -2.20 -8.98 -3.79
CA THR A 12 -3.59 -9.25 -4.22
C THR A 12 -3.80 -10.72 -4.53
N PHE A 13 -2.82 -11.39 -5.15
CA PHE A 13 -2.90 -12.82 -5.43
C PHE A 13 -3.03 -13.66 -4.15
N VAL A 14 -2.24 -13.34 -3.12
CA VAL A 14 -2.31 -14.04 -1.83
C VAL A 14 -3.59 -13.67 -1.08
N HIS A 15 -3.88 -12.38 -0.92
CA HIS A 15 -4.98 -11.94 -0.06
C HIS A 15 -6.37 -12.19 -0.64
N SER A 16 -6.54 -12.19 -1.96
CA SER A 16 -7.84 -12.33 -2.61
C SER A 16 -8.04 -13.73 -3.18
N ILE A 17 -7.16 -14.17 -4.09
CA ILE A 17 -7.34 -15.43 -4.81
C ILE A 17 -7.09 -16.63 -3.88
N THR A 18 -5.95 -16.63 -3.18
CA THR A 18 -5.60 -17.75 -2.29
C THR A 18 -6.57 -17.83 -1.11
N THR A 19 -6.81 -16.71 -0.40
CA THR A 19 -7.78 -16.65 0.71
C THR A 19 -9.18 -17.11 0.27
N GLY A 20 -9.63 -16.69 -0.93
CA GLY A 20 -10.94 -17.09 -1.45
C GLY A 20 -11.03 -18.59 -1.75
N ILE A 21 -10.01 -19.18 -2.38
CA ILE A 21 -9.96 -20.62 -2.66
C ILE A 21 -9.92 -21.41 -1.35
N PHE A 22 -9.06 -21.03 -0.41
CA PHE A 22 -8.95 -21.70 0.89
C PHE A 22 -10.22 -21.56 1.73
N GLY A 23 -10.90 -20.42 1.63
CA GLY A 23 -12.19 -20.18 2.29
C GLY A 23 -13.32 -21.06 1.74
N ILE A 24 -13.43 -21.21 0.41
CA ILE A 24 -14.46 -22.08 -0.21
C ILE A 24 -14.19 -23.55 0.10
N MET A 25 -12.91 -23.95 0.10
CA MET A 25 -12.53 -25.34 0.34
C MET A 25 -12.45 -25.73 1.82
N GLY A 26 -12.52 -24.78 2.76
CA GLY A 26 -12.35 -25.06 4.20
C GLY A 26 -11.00 -25.69 4.51
N VAL A 27 -9.92 -25.15 3.92
CA VAL A 27 -8.58 -25.73 4.08
C VAL A 27 -8.03 -25.36 5.45
N VAL A 28 -7.69 -26.38 6.23
CA VAL A 28 -7.00 -26.23 7.51
C VAL A 28 -5.49 -26.28 7.32
N TYR A 29 -4.73 -25.76 8.29
CA TYR A 29 -3.26 -25.75 8.23
C TYR A 29 -2.65 -27.15 7.98
N CYS A 30 -3.31 -28.22 8.43
CA CYS A 30 -2.83 -29.59 8.35
C CYS A 30 -2.84 -30.19 6.93
N ASP A 31 -3.62 -29.66 5.99
CA ASP A 31 -3.72 -30.23 4.64
C ASP A 31 -2.49 -29.88 3.80
N PHE A 32 -2.11 -28.59 3.79
CA PHE A 32 -1.02 -28.07 2.96
C PHE A 32 -0.13 -27.07 3.73
N PRO A 33 0.59 -27.51 4.79
CA PRO A 33 1.30 -26.60 5.70
C PRO A 33 2.39 -25.79 5.00
N LEU A 34 3.09 -26.38 4.03
CA LEU A 34 4.16 -25.72 3.28
C LEU A 34 3.62 -24.61 2.38
N VAL A 35 2.51 -24.87 1.68
CA VAL A 35 1.87 -23.89 0.78
C VAL A 35 1.34 -22.71 1.57
N ILE A 36 0.66 -22.98 2.69
CA ILE A 36 0.12 -21.94 3.58
C ILE A 36 1.26 -21.10 4.17
N PHE A 37 2.38 -21.72 4.56
CA PHE A 37 3.54 -21.00 5.08
C PHE A 37 4.20 -20.08 4.04
N ILE A 38 4.40 -20.55 2.81
CA ILE A 38 4.98 -19.75 1.72
C ILE A 38 4.03 -18.60 1.36
N LEU A 39 2.74 -18.87 1.21
CA LEU A 39 1.76 -17.84 0.84
C LEU A 39 1.60 -16.82 1.96
N GLY A 40 1.58 -17.25 3.22
CA GLY A 40 1.53 -16.36 4.38
C GLY A 40 2.75 -15.45 4.50
N SER A 41 3.97 -15.97 4.32
CA SER A 41 5.20 -15.17 4.33
C SER A 41 5.26 -14.18 3.16
N LEU A 42 4.90 -14.60 1.94
CA LEU A 42 4.81 -13.72 0.77
C LEU A 42 3.73 -12.64 0.94
N GLY A 43 2.58 -13.00 1.51
CA GLY A 43 1.50 -12.08 1.84
C GLY A 43 1.99 -10.99 2.79
N LEU A 44 2.54 -11.38 3.94
CA LEU A 44 3.07 -10.42 4.93
C LEU A 44 4.23 -9.57 4.36
N GLY A 45 5.16 -10.21 3.67
CA GLY A 45 6.32 -9.54 3.08
C GLY A 45 5.95 -8.49 2.06
N SER A 46 5.13 -8.86 1.07
CA SER A 46 4.62 -7.94 0.04
C SER A 46 3.83 -6.80 0.64
N TRP A 47 3.08 -7.06 1.72
CA TRP A 47 2.33 -6.05 2.43
C TRP A 47 3.21 -4.96 3.04
N MET A 48 4.23 -5.38 3.80
CA MET A 48 5.19 -4.46 4.41
C MET A 48 5.98 -3.70 3.35
N GLY A 49 6.34 -4.37 2.25
CA GLY A 49 7.01 -3.75 1.10
C GLY A 49 6.18 -2.66 0.42
N CYS A 50 4.86 -2.88 0.25
CA CYS A 50 3.95 -1.89 -0.32
C CYS A 50 3.85 -0.62 0.53
N CYS A 51 3.76 -0.76 1.86
CA CYS A 51 3.67 0.38 2.79
C CYS A 51 4.91 1.27 2.73
N VAL A 52 6.11 0.68 2.75
CA VAL A 52 7.35 1.46 2.65
C VAL A 52 7.46 2.14 1.28
N SER A 53 7.09 1.42 0.21
CA SER A 53 7.12 1.95 -1.15
C SER A 53 6.15 3.12 -1.35
N SER A 54 4.97 3.10 -0.75
CA SER A 54 3.99 4.19 -0.83
C SER A 54 4.47 5.43 -0.08
N ILE A 55 5.12 5.27 1.08
CA ILE A 55 5.76 6.38 1.81
C ILE A 55 6.88 7.02 0.98
N VAL A 56 7.78 6.21 0.41
CA VAL A 56 8.87 6.71 -0.43
C VAL A 56 8.32 7.50 -1.63
N LEU A 57 7.26 7.01 -2.26
CA LEU A 57 6.60 7.73 -3.36
C LEU A 57 5.98 9.05 -2.90
N ALA A 58 5.34 9.09 -1.72
CA ALA A 58 4.80 10.32 -1.16
C ALA A 58 5.90 11.36 -0.92
N VAL A 59 7.07 10.94 -0.43
CA VAL A 59 8.23 11.83 -0.22
C VAL A 59 8.79 12.35 -1.54
N ILE A 60 8.93 11.49 -2.57
CA ILE A 60 9.37 11.92 -3.91
C ILE A 60 8.44 13.00 -4.45
N ARG A 61 7.12 12.78 -4.36
CA ARG A 61 6.13 13.73 -4.87
C ARG A 61 6.05 15.01 -4.03
N ALA A 62 6.32 14.95 -2.72
CA ALA A 62 6.43 16.13 -1.88
C ALA A 62 7.67 16.96 -2.23
N GLY A 63 8.79 16.28 -2.53
CA GLY A 63 10.04 16.90 -2.97
C GLY A 63 9.97 17.57 -4.35
N ASP A 64 9.13 17.08 -5.26
CA ASP A 64 8.89 17.71 -6.57
C ASP A 64 8.13 19.04 -6.47
N VAL A 65 7.38 19.25 -5.38
CA VAL A 65 6.52 20.43 -5.18
C VAL A 65 7.25 21.54 -4.45
N ASP A 66 8.12 21.17 -3.51
CA ASP A 66 8.86 22.12 -2.71
C ASP A 66 10.14 22.54 -3.47
N SER A 67 10.40 23.85 -3.57
CA SER A 67 11.63 24.39 -4.20
C SER A 67 12.91 24.06 -3.40
N ASN A 68 12.75 23.32 -2.31
CA ASN A 68 13.80 23.00 -1.36
C ASN A 68 14.70 21.88 -1.92
N ARG A 69 15.87 22.28 -2.39
CA ARG A 69 16.86 21.42 -3.09
C ARG A 69 17.38 20.22 -2.28
N TRP A 70 17.11 20.15 -0.98
CA TRP A 70 17.65 19.10 -0.10
C TRP A 70 17.00 17.73 -0.34
N ILE A 71 15.68 17.68 -0.51
CA ILE A 71 14.95 16.42 -0.76
C ILE A 71 15.33 15.87 -2.15
N MET A 72 15.42 16.73 -3.16
CA MET A 72 15.79 16.31 -4.51
C MET A 72 17.22 15.73 -4.60
N ARG A 73 18.17 16.16 -3.74
CA ARG A 73 19.53 15.59 -3.69
C ARG A 73 19.60 14.14 -3.22
N ILE A 74 18.60 13.69 -2.44
CA ILE A 74 18.51 12.30 -1.95
C ILE A 74 18.04 11.36 -3.06
N PHE A 75 17.20 11.83 -3.97
CA PHE A 75 16.60 11.04 -5.05
C PHE A 75 17.33 11.17 -6.39
N ASP A 76 18.50 11.80 -6.41
CA ASP A 76 19.22 12.09 -7.65
C ASP A 76 19.98 10.85 -8.19
N GLY A 77 19.80 10.58 -9.47
CA GLY A 77 20.51 9.54 -10.24
C GLY A 77 20.53 8.15 -9.56
N LEU A 78 21.73 7.63 -9.31
CA LEU A 78 21.95 6.27 -8.76
C LEU A 78 21.31 6.06 -7.37
N LYS A 79 21.13 7.13 -6.59
CA LYS A 79 20.65 7.03 -5.20
C LYS A 79 19.20 6.55 -5.12
N ILE A 80 18.37 6.82 -6.13
CA ILE A 80 17.00 6.30 -6.17
C ILE A 80 16.98 4.76 -6.24
N TYR A 81 17.95 4.17 -6.96
CA TYR A 81 18.11 2.72 -7.02
C TYR A 81 18.59 2.15 -5.68
N ILE A 82 19.39 2.91 -4.91
CA ILE A 82 19.78 2.51 -3.54
C ILE A 82 18.56 2.52 -2.62
N VAL A 83 17.73 3.57 -2.64
CA VAL A 83 16.49 3.63 -1.86
C VAL A 83 15.54 2.50 -2.24
N LEU A 84 15.43 2.20 -3.53
CA LEU A 84 14.66 1.07 -4.04
C LEU A 84 15.23 -0.28 -3.56
N GLY A 85 16.55 -0.42 -3.59
CA GLY A 85 17.25 -1.59 -3.06
C GLY A 85 17.01 -1.80 -1.57
N ILE A 86 16.93 -0.73 -0.78
CA ILE A 86 16.57 -0.79 0.65
C ILE A 86 15.12 -1.28 0.81
N CYS A 87 14.18 -0.78 -0.01
CA CYS A 87 12.79 -1.25 0.03
C CYS A 87 12.68 -2.73 -0.32
N LEU A 88 13.43 -3.19 -1.33
CA LEU A 88 13.50 -4.60 -1.72
C LEU A 88 14.15 -5.45 -0.62
N ALA A 89 15.24 -4.99 -0.02
CA ALA A 89 15.90 -5.68 1.09
C ALA A 89 14.95 -5.81 2.29
N TYR A 90 14.20 -4.76 2.63
CA TYR A 90 13.19 -4.80 3.68
C TYR A 90 12.09 -5.84 3.38
N PHE A 91 11.59 -5.89 2.14
CA PHE A 91 10.66 -6.92 1.69
C PHE A 91 11.22 -8.35 1.83
N LEU A 92 12.49 -8.56 1.47
CA LEU A 92 13.11 -9.89 1.60
C LEU A 92 13.32 -10.26 3.07
N ILE A 93 13.78 -9.30 3.89
CA ILE A 93 13.98 -9.51 5.33
C ILE A 93 12.67 -9.91 6.00
N THR A 94 11.55 -9.25 5.68
CA THR A 94 10.26 -9.58 6.26
C THR A 94 9.73 -10.95 5.81
N ILE A 95 10.06 -11.41 4.61
CA ILE A 95 9.72 -12.77 4.16
C ILE A 95 10.49 -13.84 4.94
N PHE A 96 11.79 -13.63 5.18
CA PHE A 96 12.65 -14.68 5.74
C PHE A 96 12.75 -14.66 7.27
N LEU A 97 12.72 -13.49 7.92
CA LEU A 97 13.01 -13.35 9.36
C LEU A 97 11.76 -13.20 10.23
N VAL A 98 10.62 -12.82 9.67
CA VAL A 98 9.40 -12.58 10.45
C VAL A 98 8.58 -13.87 10.55
N LYS A 99 7.94 -14.09 11.71
CA LYS A 99 6.98 -15.18 11.88
C LYS A 99 5.89 -15.05 10.82
N PRO A 100 5.68 -16.06 9.97
CA PRO A 100 4.69 -15.97 8.92
C PRO A 100 3.29 -16.07 9.50
N VAL A 101 2.34 -15.50 8.77
CA VAL A 101 0.92 -15.60 9.09
C VAL A 101 0.37 -16.95 8.60
N VAL A 102 -0.48 -17.56 9.42
CA VAL A 102 -1.16 -18.82 9.15
C VAL A 102 -2.63 -18.53 8.87
N PHE A 103 -3.19 -19.19 7.85
CA PHE A 103 -4.60 -19.07 7.50
C PHE A 103 -5.49 -19.80 8.51
N ASN A 104 -6.55 -19.15 8.98
CA ASN A 104 -7.58 -19.74 9.83
C ASN A 104 -8.93 -19.67 9.10
N GLU A 105 -9.56 -20.83 8.89
CA GLU A 105 -10.82 -20.97 8.17
C GLU A 105 -12.00 -20.28 8.87
N ASN A 106 -12.05 -20.31 10.21
CA ASN A 106 -13.18 -19.79 10.99
C ASN A 106 -13.41 -18.30 10.77
N TYR A 107 -12.32 -17.56 10.52
CA TYR A 107 -12.34 -16.12 10.26
C TYR A 107 -11.95 -15.78 8.82
N SER A 108 -11.68 -16.79 7.98
CA SER A 108 -11.17 -16.64 6.61
C SER A 108 -10.03 -15.60 6.51
N SER A 109 -9.14 -15.60 7.51
CA SER A 109 -8.14 -14.54 7.73
C SER A 109 -6.79 -15.13 8.15
N TRP A 110 -5.73 -14.36 7.95
CA TRP A 110 -4.35 -14.75 8.22
C TRP A 110 -3.86 -14.17 9.55
N PHE A 111 -3.35 -15.02 10.45
CA PHE A 111 -2.92 -14.63 11.80
C PHE A 111 -1.51 -15.09 12.14
N THR A 112 -0.77 -14.30 12.91
CA THR A 112 0.59 -14.65 13.38
C THR A 112 0.58 -15.67 14.51
N ASP A 113 -0.48 -15.73 15.32
CA ASP A 113 -0.62 -16.65 16.46
C ASP A 113 -2.06 -17.21 16.53
N PRO A 114 -2.28 -18.49 16.14
CA PRO A 114 -3.62 -19.10 16.15
C PRO A 114 -4.11 -19.55 17.54
N GLY A 115 -3.28 -19.40 18.60
CA GLY A 115 -3.53 -19.99 19.93
C GLY A 115 -4.06 -19.06 21.03
N LEU A 116 -4.52 -17.85 20.71
CA LEU A 116 -5.04 -16.89 21.69
C LEU A 116 -6.59 -16.97 21.77
N GLY A 117 -7.14 -16.94 23.00
CA GLY A 117 -8.53 -17.30 23.33
C GLY A 117 -9.65 -16.54 22.61
N HIS A 118 -10.82 -17.18 22.58
CA HIS A 118 -11.96 -16.95 21.70
C HIS A 118 -12.86 -15.73 22.01
N ASP A 119 -12.48 -14.85 22.94
CA ASP A 119 -13.44 -13.85 23.46
C ASP A 119 -12.99 -12.41 23.18
N VAL A 120 -11.70 -12.22 22.92
CA VAL A 120 -11.06 -10.89 22.79
C VAL A 120 -10.70 -10.55 21.33
N TYR A 121 -10.87 -11.50 20.41
CA TYR A 121 -10.36 -11.38 19.05
C TYR A 121 -11.22 -10.48 18.16
N ASP A 122 -12.55 -10.50 18.27
CA ASP A 122 -13.42 -9.81 17.30
C ASP A 122 -13.18 -8.30 17.27
N MET A 123 -13.21 -7.67 18.45
CA MET A 123 -12.92 -6.24 18.59
C MET A 123 -11.48 -5.91 18.18
N LEU A 124 -10.51 -6.74 18.57
CA LEU A 124 -9.10 -6.50 18.26
C LEU A 124 -8.82 -6.62 16.75
N ILE A 125 -9.40 -7.61 16.08
CA ILE A 125 -9.29 -7.82 14.63
C ILE A 125 -9.95 -6.66 13.90
N PHE A 126 -11.14 -6.24 14.33
CA PHE A 126 -11.82 -5.10 13.73
C PHE A 126 -11.01 -3.80 13.88
N ILE A 127 -10.46 -3.54 15.07
CA ILE A 127 -9.58 -2.38 15.31
C ILE A 127 -8.30 -2.48 14.47
N ALA A 128 -7.71 -3.68 14.36
CA ALA A 128 -6.52 -3.90 13.55
C ALA A 128 -6.82 -3.65 12.06
N HIS A 129 -7.93 -4.18 11.53
CA HIS A 129 -8.38 -3.94 10.15
C HIS A 129 -8.78 -2.49 9.90
N PHE A 130 -9.35 -1.80 10.88
CA PHE A 130 -9.69 -0.40 10.74
C PHE A 130 -8.44 0.48 10.78
N GLY A 131 -7.55 0.26 11.74
CA GLY A 131 -6.23 0.89 11.80
C GLY A 131 -5.43 0.64 10.52
N TRP A 132 -5.58 -0.55 9.94
CA TRP A 132 -5.02 -0.91 8.65
C TRP A 132 -5.48 0.02 7.52
N GLN A 133 -6.80 0.16 7.35
CA GLN A 133 -7.38 1.00 6.31
C GLN A 133 -7.08 2.49 6.52
N CYS A 134 -7.05 2.93 7.78
CA CYS A 134 -6.67 4.30 8.13
C CYS A 134 -5.21 4.61 7.80
N SER A 135 -4.28 3.68 8.04
CA SER A 135 -2.85 3.86 7.73
C SER A 135 -2.62 4.09 6.23
N SER A 136 -3.25 3.26 5.40
CA SER A 136 -3.15 3.37 3.94
C SER A 136 -3.79 4.66 3.41
N GLY A 137 -4.93 5.07 3.98
CA GLY A 137 -5.60 6.33 3.63
C GLY A 137 -4.86 7.59 4.10
N ALA A 138 -4.13 7.53 5.21
CA ALA A 138 -3.42 8.67 5.78
C ALA A 138 -2.35 9.23 4.85
N VAL A 139 -1.65 8.37 4.10
CA VAL A 139 -0.62 8.79 3.14
C VAL A 139 -1.22 9.68 2.04
N CYS A 140 -2.42 9.35 1.56
CA CYS A 140 -3.16 10.16 0.59
C CYS A 140 -3.59 11.52 1.17
N VAL A 141 -4.03 11.55 2.44
CA VAL A 141 -4.45 12.79 3.12
C VAL A 141 -3.26 13.71 3.36
N VAL A 142 -2.12 13.17 3.80
CA VAL A 142 -0.87 13.92 3.96
C VAL A 142 -0.41 14.49 2.62
N TYR A 143 -0.51 13.70 1.54
CA TYR A 143 -0.17 14.16 0.20
C TYR A 143 -1.05 15.32 -0.28
N LEU A 144 -2.37 15.22 -0.11
CA LEU A 144 -3.33 16.27 -0.48
C LEU A 144 -3.18 17.55 0.34
N THR A 145 -2.74 17.43 1.59
CA THR A 145 -2.56 18.60 2.48
C THR A 145 -1.23 19.31 2.22
N LEU A 146 -0.14 18.62 1.91
CA LEU A 146 1.18 19.25 1.79
C LEU A 146 1.38 20.05 0.49
N ASN A 147 0.70 19.72 -0.60
CA ASN A 147 0.88 20.45 -1.86
C ASN A 147 -0.06 21.66 -1.95
N ASN A 148 0.47 22.86 -1.77
CA ASN A 148 -0.28 24.12 -1.90
C ASN A 148 -0.92 24.29 -3.29
N SER A 149 -0.28 23.81 -4.35
CA SER A 149 -0.83 23.84 -5.72
C SER A 149 -2.04 22.91 -5.86
N ILE A 150 -1.94 21.66 -5.37
CA ILE A 150 -3.07 20.72 -5.38
C ILE A 150 -4.19 21.20 -4.46
N ARG A 151 -3.87 21.76 -3.29
CA ARG A 151 -4.87 22.31 -2.35
C ARG A 151 -5.67 23.44 -3.00
N GLN A 152 -5.05 24.29 -3.82
CA GLN A 152 -5.77 25.32 -4.55
C GLN A 152 -6.63 24.74 -5.69
N THR A 153 -6.14 23.73 -6.40
CA THR A 153 -6.92 23.04 -7.45
C THR A 153 -8.11 22.28 -6.88
N VAL A 154 -7.94 21.57 -5.75
CA VAL A 154 -9.00 20.84 -5.04
C VAL A 154 -10.02 21.83 -4.45
N LYS A 155 -9.56 22.94 -3.85
CA LYS A 155 -10.46 24.02 -3.41
C LYS A 155 -11.25 24.60 -4.58
N LYS A 156 -10.64 24.77 -5.76
CA LYS A 156 -11.37 25.19 -6.96
C LYS A 156 -12.38 24.14 -7.43
N LEU A 157 -12.07 22.85 -7.31
CA LEU A 157 -12.97 21.77 -7.72
C LEU A 157 -14.20 21.63 -6.81
N PHE A 158 -14.04 21.83 -5.49
CA PHE A 158 -15.12 21.68 -4.50
C PHE A 158 -15.81 22.99 -4.10
N CYS A 159 -15.12 24.13 -4.13
CA CYS A 159 -15.66 25.42 -3.68
C CYS A 159 -16.05 26.36 -4.83
N THR A 160 -15.78 26.01 -6.09
CA THR A 160 -16.31 26.76 -7.24
C THR A 160 -17.44 25.95 -7.87
N PRO A 161 -18.68 26.47 -7.97
CA PRO A 161 -19.68 25.84 -8.82
C PRO A 161 -19.16 25.78 -10.27
N PRO A 162 -19.62 24.83 -11.11
CA PRO A 162 -19.13 24.68 -12.46
C PRO A 162 -19.38 25.99 -13.23
N VAL A 163 -18.32 26.74 -13.50
CA VAL A 163 -18.38 27.85 -14.44
C VAL A 163 -18.21 27.23 -15.82
N SER A 164 -19.31 27.13 -16.55
CA SER A 164 -19.32 26.89 -17.99
C SER A 164 -18.64 28.06 -18.69
N THR A 165 -17.32 27.98 -18.91
CA THR A 165 -16.63 28.82 -19.87
C THR A 165 -15.77 27.94 -20.77
N VAL A 166 -16.37 27.46 -21.84
CA VAL A 166 -15.65 27.14 -23.07
C VAL A 166 -15.13 28.47 -23.62
N PRO A 167 -13.81 28.72 -23.69
CA PRO A 167 -13.30 29.85 -24.45
C PRO A 167 -13.23 29.43 -25.92
N SER A 168 -14.13 29.98 -26.73
CA SER A 168 -14.28 29.70 -28.17
C SER A 168 -13.12 30.21 -29.06
N ASN A 169 -11.94 30.56 -28.52
CA ASN A 169 -10.97 31.38 -29.25
C ASN A 169 -9.49 30.91 -29.15
N MET A 170 -9.23 29.60 -29.00
CA MET A 170 -7.85 29.06 -29.03
C MET A 170 -7.72 27.88 -30.00
N PHE A 171 -8.10 28.09 -31.26
CA PHE A 171 -7.87 27.12 -32.36
C PHE A 171 -7.12 27.74 -33.56
N THR A 172 -6.53 28.94 -33.44
CA THR A 172 -5.99 29.69 -34.59
C THR A 172 -4.48 29.97 -34.54
N VAL A 173 -3.70 29.38 -33.60
CA VAL A 173 -2.25 29.70 -33.50
C VAL A 173 -1.33 28.48 -33.63
N VAL A 174 -1.85 27.29 -33.94
CA VAL A 174 -1.00 26.13 -34.26
C VAL A 174 -1.58 25.34 -35.43
N ILE A 175 -1.57 25.96 -36.62
CA ILE A 175 -1.42 25.29 -37.92
C ILE A 175 -0.56 26.21 -38.80
#